data_AF-A0A8H3H468-F1
#
_entry.id   AF-A0A8H3H468-F1
#
_cell.length_a   1.000
_cell.length_b   1.000
_cell.length_c   1.000
_cell.angle_alpha   90.00
_cell.angle_beta   90.00
_cell.angle_gamma   90.00
#
_symmetry.space_group_name_H-M   'P 1'
#
loop_
_entity.id
_entity.type
_entity.pdbx_description
1 polymer ?
#
loop_
_entity_poly.entity_id
_entity_poly.type
_entity_poly.pdbx_seq_one_letter_code
_entity_poly.pdbx_strand_id
1 'polypeptide(L)'
;MWGAGPAKRFVSGLIASTGRQGGPMAGRFNYQHCHVQEVRVDEVFQISWVEETDTIVSLIVDFTLKRLTTFMAFSYGHWNFAEQAHGDKRKVQDLERWRRLATREAGYPSKRHVIPEQATIDRIFDGPGDLEDIDDNVSTL
;
A
#
# COMPACT_ATOMS: atom_id res chain seq x y z
N MET A 1 36.40 4.77 8.46
CA MET A 1 36.34 6.23 8.63
C MET A 1 35.03 6.67 8.00
N TRP A 2 34.01 6.91 8.82
CA TRP A 2 32.64 7.25 8.41
C TRP A 2 32.47 8.75 8.52
N GLY A 3 32.05 9.42 7.44
CA GLY A 3 31.86 10.87 7.44
C GLY A 3 30.86 11.33 6.38
N ALA A 4 29.97 12.22 6.85
CA ALA A 4 29.14 13.21 6.14
C ALA A 4 27.75 12.82 5.56
N GLY A 5 26.70 13.42 6.15
CA GLY A 5 25.44 13.82 5.48
C GLY A 5 24.13 13.21 6.03
N PRO A 6 23.09 14.00 6.38
CA PRO A 6 21.80 13.48 6.82
C PRO A 6 20.97 13.09 5.60
N ALA A 7 21.35 12.02 4.91
CA ALA A 7 20.47 11.40 3.94
C ALA A 7 19.35 10.71 4.72
N LYS A 8 18.12 11.22 4.61
CA LYS A 8 16.89 10.50 5.01
C LYS A 8 16.80 9.23 4.15
N ARG A 9 17.56 8.21 4.51
CA ARG A 9 17.55 6.91 3.84
C ARG A 9 16.20 6.26 4.12
N PHE A 10 15.35 6.19 3.11
CA PHE A 10 14.22 5.27 3.10
C PHE A 10 14.79 3.84 3.02
N VAL A 11 15.09 3.25 4.17
CA VAL A 11 15.50 1.84 4.26
C VAL A 11 14.24 0.99 4.13
N SER A 12 14.33 -0.13 3.40
CA SER A 12 13.26 -1.13 3.31
C SER A 12 12.68 -1.45 4.68
N GLY A 13 11.35 -1.41 4.82
CA GLY A 13 10.67 -1.59 6.11
C GLY A 13 9.65 -0.50 6.43
N LEU A 14 9.46 0.51 5.58
CA LEU A 14 8.44 1.54 5.77
C LEU A 14 7.05 0.90 5.85
N ILE A 15 6.31 1.22 6.92
CA ILE A 15 4.91 0.85 7.05
C ILE A 15 4.07 1.97 6.44
N ALA A 16 3.42 1.70 5.31
CA ALA A 16 2.48 2.65 4.70
C ALA A 16 1.08 2.41 5.25
N SER A 17 0.46 3.42 5.89
CA SER A 17 -0.96 3.38 6.23
C SER A 17 -1.79 4.04 5.14
N THR A 18 -2.89 3.41 4.75
CA THR A 18 -3.82 3.96 3.75
C THR A 18 -5.25 3.94 4.29
N GLY A 19 -5.92 5.09 4.23
CA GLY A 19 -7.36 5.23 4.41
C GLY A 19 -7.98 5.76 3.12
N ARG A 20 -8.94 5.03 2.55
CA ARG A 20 -9.62 5.48 1.32
C ARG A 20 -10.93 6.18 1.65
N GLN A 21 -11.07 7.40 1.14
CA GLN A 21 -12.26 8.24 1.34
C GLN A 21 -13.30 8.06 0.21
N GLY A 22 -12.98 7.34 -0.87
CA GLY A 22 -13.88 7.14 -2.01
C GLY A 22 -13.56 5.92 -2.87
N GLY A 23 -14.44 5.62 -3.83
CA GLY A 23 -14.34 4.46 -4.72
C GLY A 23 -14.75 3.14 -4.07
N PRO A 24 -14.59 2.00 -4.78
CA PRO A 24 -15.07 0.68 -4.33
C PRO A 24 -14.41 0.16 -3.03
N MET A 25 -13.32 0.80 -2.62
CA MET A 25 -12.52 0.43 -1.46
C MET A 25 -12.61 1.46 -0.31
N ALA A 26 -13.59 2.36 -0.36
CA ALA A 26 -13.87 3.29 0.73
C ALA A 26 -14.21 2.52 2.03
N GLY A 27 -13.59 2.90 3.14
CA GLY A 27 -13.77 2.20 4.43
C GLY A 27 -12.80 1.03 4.69
N ARG A 28 -11.78 0.84 3.84
CA ARG A 28 -10.62 -0.03 4.12
C ARG A 28 -9.48 0.77 4.74
N PHE A 29 -9.02 0.34 5.91
CA PHE A 29 -7.87 0.90 6.63
C PHE A 29 -6.77 -0.15 6.71
N ASN A 30 -5.70 0.07 5.95
CA ASN A 30 -4.60 -0.88 5.82
C ASN A 30 -3.28 -0.29 6.34
N TYR A 31 -2.36 -1.17 6.73
CA TYR A 31 -0.95 -0.86 6.95
C TYR A 31 -0.08 -1.97 6.37
N GLN A 32 1.10 -1.64 5.84
CA GLN A 32 1.88 -2.62 5.10
C GLN A 32 3.37 -2.29 5.07
N HIS A 33 4.24 -3.27 5.34
CA HIS A 33 5.64 -3.13 4.99
C HIS A 33 5.79 -3.03 3.48
N CYS A 34 6.51 -2.01 3.03
CA CYS A 34 6.79 -1.81 1.62
C CYS A 34 8.29 -1.69 1.34
N HIS A 35 8.64 -2.02 0.11
CA HIS A 35 9.94 -1.74 -0.47
C HIS A 35 9.92 -0.36 -1.10
N VAL A 36 10.83 0.49 -0.69
CA VAL A 36 11.02 1.82 -1.27
C VAL A 36 12.32 1.82 -2.06
N GLN A 37 12.25 2.28 -3.30
CA GLN A 37 13.38 2.46 -4.19
C GLN A 37 13.41 3.90 -4.67
N GLU A 38 14.55 4.54 -4.52
CA GLU A 38 14.79 5.85 -5.11
C GLU A 38 15.12 5.67 -6.59
N VAL A 39 14.23 6.14 -7.46
CA VAL A 39 14.35 6.02 -8.93
C VAL A 39 15.12 7.23 -9.47
N ARG A 40 14.88 8.42 -8.89
CA ARG A 40 15.64 9.64 -9.14
C ARG A 40 15.82 10.35 -7.80
N VAL A 41 17.09 10.69 -7.51
CA VAL A 41 17.52 11.24 -6.22
C VAL A 41 16.61 12.38 -5.77
N ASP A 42 16.04 12.23 -4.58
CA ASP A 42 15.16 13.20 -3.89
C ASP A 42 13.88 13.62 -4.64
N GLU A 43 13.59 13.01 -5.80
CA GLU A 43 12.50 13.46 -6.68
C GLU A 43 11.46 12.39 -6.96
N VAL A 44 11.90 11.17 -7.28
CA VAL A 44 11.03 10.08 -7.75
C VAL A 44 11.31 8.81 -6.97
N PHE A 45 10.27 8.29 -6.34
CA PHE A 45 10.33 7.10 -5.51
C PHE A 45 9.35 6.07 -6.02
N GLN A 46 9.80 4.82 -6.13
CA GLN A 46 8.94 3.68 -6.32
C GLN A 46 8.70 2.99 -4.98
N ILE A 47 7.43 2.70 -4.68
CA ILE A 47 6.99 2.06 -3.45
C ILE A 47 6.19 0.82 -3.85
N SER A 48 6.57 -0.36 -3.38
CA SER A 48 5.96 -1.63 -3.79
C SER A 48 5.73 -2.58 -2.63
N TRP A 49 4.61 -3.31 -2.65
CA TRP A 49 4.25 -4.30 -1.62
C TRP A 49 3.24 -5.33 -2.14
N VAL A 50 3.01 -6.37 -1.34
CA VAL A 50 1.92 -7.34 -1.52
C VAL A 50 1.02 -7.29 -0.28
N GLU A 51 -0.29 -7.22 -0.48
CA GLU A 51 -1.27 -7.22 0.62
C GLU A 51 -1.75 -8.65 0.95
N GLU A 52 -2.34 -8.84 2.12
CA GLU A 52 -2.93 -10.13 2.56
C GLU A 52 -4.09 -10.61 1.69
N THR A 53 -4.68 -9.72 0.90
CA THR A 53 -5.66 -10.07 -0.14
C THR A 53 -4.99 -10.64 -1.39
N ASP A 54 -3.68 -10.87 -1.37
CA ASP A 54 -2.82 -11.20 -2.53
C ASP A 54 -2.86 -10.12 -3.61
N THR A 55 -3.07 -8.86 -3.23
CA THR A 55 -3.01 -7.73 -4.18
C THR A 55 -1.59 -7.22 -4.28
N ILE A 56 -1.11 -7.08 -5.51
CA ILE A 56 0.21 -6.51 -5.79
C ILE A 56 0.02 -5.02 -6.02
N VAL A 57 0.77 -4.20 -5.30
CA VAL A 57 0.77 -2.74 -5.50
C VAL A 57 2.19 -2.29 -5.78
N SER A 58 2.36 -1.54 -6.86
CA SER A 58 3.53 -0.71 -7.10
C SER A 58 3.04 0.68 -7.44
N LEU A 59 3.62 1.70 -6.82
CA LEU A 59 3.34 3.08 -7.15
C LEU A 59 4.63 3.86 -7.28
N ILE A 60 4.61 4.87 -8.15
CA ILE A 60 5.67 5.84 -8.32
C ILE A 60 5.12 7.17 -7.84
N VAL A 61 5.80 7.77 -6.88
CA VAL A 61 5.56 9.13 -6.41
C VAL A 61 6.61 10.02 -7.07
N ASP A 62 6.16 10.94 -7.91
CA ASP A 62 6.98 12.02 -8.45
C ASP A 62 6.64 13.31 -7.71
N PHE A 63 7.53 13.71 -6.79
CA PHE A 63 7.35 14.92 -5.99
C PHE A 63 7.53 16.20 -6.81
N THR A 64 8.38 16.16 -7.84
CA THR A 64 8.64 17.29 -8.74
C THR A 64 7.40 17.62 -9.56
N LEU A 65 6.76 16.61 -10.15
CA LEU A 65 5.57 16.76 -10.98
C LEU A 65 4.26 16.66 -10.21
N LYS A 66 4.31 16.40 -8.89
CA LYS A 66 3.15 16.14 -8.04
C LYS A 66 2.22 15.08 -8.65
N ARG A 67 2.80 13.97 -9.09
CA ARG A 67 2.09 12.89 -9.76
C ARG A 67 2.28 11.56 -9.03
N LEU A 68 1.22 10.78 -9.00
CA LEU A 68 1.25 9.41 -8.50
C LEU A 68 0.87 8.49 -9.66
N THR A 69 1.74 7.55 -10.01
CA THR A 69 1.46 6.52 -11.03
C THR A 69 1.35 5.19 -10.33
N THR A 70 0.26 4.46 -10.57
CA THR A 70 -0.01 3.18 -9.91
C THR A 70 -0.02 2.04 -10.90
N PHE A 71 0.47 0.90 -10.45
CA PHE A 71 0.15 -0.41 -10.96
C PHE A 71 -0.44 -1.21 -9.80
N MET A 72 -1.76 -1.35 -9.80
CA MET A 72 -2.46 -2.20 -8.83
C MET A 72 -2.98 -3.45 -9.53
N ALA A 73 -2.62 -4.62 -9.02
CA ALA A 73 -2.99 -5.91 -9.55
C ALA A 73 -3.83 -6.65 -8.49
N PHE A 74 -5.12 -6.34 -8.45
CA PHE A 74 -6.06 -6.96 -7.50
C PHE A 74 -6.18 -8.44 -7.79
N SER A 75 -6.11 -9.27 -6.75
CA SER A 75 -6.46 -10.69 -6.88
C SER A 75 -7.94 -10.83 -7.25
N TYR A 76 -8.30 -11.97 -7.85
CA TYR A 76 -9.70 -12.22 -8.23
C TYR A 76 -10.66 -12.04 -7.05
N GLY A 77 -10.32 -12.60 -5.88
CA GLY A 77 -11.17 -12.53 -4.69
C GLY A 77 -11.31 -11.10 -4.18
N HIS A 78 -10.22 -10.33 -4.15
CA HIS A 78 -10.28 -8.92 -3.73
C HIS A 78 -11.16 -8.10 -4.65
N TRP A 79 -11.04 -8.26 -5.97
CA TRP A 79 -11.80 -7.47 -6.93
C TRP A 79 -13.30 -7.79 -6.91
N ASN A 80 -13.66 -9.08 -6.94
CA ASN A 80 -15.06 -9.50 -7.07
C ASN A 80 -15.84 -9.48 -5.74
N PHE A 81 -15.13 -9.44 -4.60
CA PHE A 81 -15.72 -9.38 -3.27
C PHE A 81 -15.19 -8.18 -2.46
N ALA A 82 -15.11 -7.01 -3.10
CA ALA A 82 -14.48 -5.80 -2.56
C ALA A 82 -15.03 -5.37 -1.18
N GLU A 83 -16.32 -5.55 -0.91
CA GLU A 83 -16.93 -5.23 0.41
C GLU A 83 -16.32 -6.06 1.54
N GLN A 84 -15.93 -7.32 1.27
CA GLN A 84 -15.27 -8.17 2.28
C GLN A 84 -13.85 -7.68 2.59
N ALA A 85 -13.27 -6.85 1.73
CA ALA A 85 -11.98 -6.21 1.94
C ALA A 85 -12.08 -4.87 2.69
N HIS A 86 -13.28 -4.43 3.10
CA HIS A 86 -13.44 -3.29 4.01
C HIS A 86 -13.07 -3.66 5.45
N GLY A 87 -12.98 -2.65 6.31
CA GLY A 87 -12.62 -2.80 7.72
C GLY A 87 -11.21 -2.33 8.04
N ASP A 88 -10.71 -2.73 9.20
CA ASP A 88 -9.42 -2.29 9.73
C ASP A 88 -8.50 -3.49 9.96
N LYS A 89 -7.33 -3.48 9.31
CA LYS A 89 -6.34 -4.56 9.43
C LYS A 89 -5.92 -4.84 10.87
N ARG A 90 -6.01 -3.85 11.77
CA ARG A 90 -5.71 -4.02 13.20
C ARG A 90 -6.68 -5.00 13.88
N LYS A 91 -7.87 -5.21 13.31
CA LYS A 91 -8.85 -6.18 13.81
C LYS A 91 -8.57 -7.54 13.19
N VAL A 92 -8.26 -8.52 14.04
CA VAL A 92 -7.95 -9.91 13.63
C VAL A 92 -9.02 -10.50 12.71
N GLN A 93 -10.30 -10.24 13.00
CA GLN A 93 -11.42 -10.73 12.20
C GLN A 93 -11.43 -10.18 10.77
N ASP A 94 -11.04 -8.92 10.59
CA ASP A 94 -10.95 -8.28 9.28
C ASP A 94 -9.73 -8.82 8.52
N LEU A 95 -8.58 -8.93 9.17
CA LEU A 95 -7.37 -9.52 8.60
C LEU A 95 -7.58 -10.96 8.12
N GLU A 96 -8.21 -11.81 8.93
CA GLU A 96 -8.53 -13.19 8.55
C GLU A 96 -9.51 -13.24 7.37
N ARG A 97 -10.52 -12.35 7.35
CA ARG A 97 -11.42 -12.22 6.20
C ARG A 97 -10.66 -11.81 4.94
N TRP A 98 -9.70 -10.89 5.04
CA TRP A 98 -8.90 -10.47 3.89
C TRP A 98 -7.99 -11.58 3.36
N ARG A 99 -7.36 -12.35 4.25
CA ARG A 99 -6.56 -13.53 3.86
C ARG A 99 -7.40 -14.57 3.11
N ARG A 100 -8.67 -14.76 3.46
CA ARG A 100 -9.58 -15.65 2.72
C ARG A 100 -9.79 -15.22 1.27
N LEU A 101 -9.73 -13.93 0.96
CA LEU A 101 -9.85 -13.41 -0.42
C LEU A 101 -8.66 -13.79 -1.32
N ALA A 102 -7.51 -14.11 -0.72
CA ALA A 102 -6.33 -14.60 -1.43
C ALA A 102 -6.40 -16.11 -1.75
N THR A 103 -7.41 -16.82 -1.27
CA THR A 103 -7.50 -18.28 -1.41
C THR A 103 -8.24 -18.70 -2.67
N ARG A 104 -8.08 -19.98 -3.05
CA ARG A 104 -8.82 -20.56 -4.18
C ARG A 104 -10.33 -20.67 -3.94
N GLU A 105 -10.78 -20.64 -2.68
CA GLU A 105 -12.20 -20.64 -2.33
C GLU A 105 -12.90 -19.37 -2.81
N ALA A 106 -12.17 -18.24 -2.84
CA ALA A 106 -12.63 -16.97 -3.39
C ALA A 106 -12.43 -16.88 -4.92
N GLY A 107 -11.95 -17.93 -5.59
CA GLY A 107 -11.60 -17.96 -7.02
C GLY A 107 -10.10 -18.01 -7.26
N TYR A 108 -9.66 -17.96 -8.54
CA TYR A 108 -8.24 -18.09 -8.87
C TYR A 108 -7.50 -16.75 -8.66
N PRO A 109 -6.60 -16.62 -7.65
CA PRO A 109 -5.99 -15.32 -7.33
C PRO A 109 -5.20 -14.70 -8.50
N SER A 110 -4.62 -15.55 -9.35
CA SER A 110 -3.89 -15.17 -10.56
C SER A 110 -4.76 -14.55 -11.66
N LYS A 111 -6.09 -14.68 -11.61
CA LYS A 111 -7.01 -13.97 -12.52
C LYS A 111 -7.18 -12.52 -12.08
N ARG A 112 -6.08 -11.77 -12.18
CA ARG A 112 -5.97 -10.43 -11.61
C ARG A 112 -6.76 -9.39 -12.40
N HIS A 113 -7.34 -8.44 -11.68
CA HIS A 113 -7.84 -7.20 -12.26
C HIS A 113 -6.77 -6.12 -12.10
N VAL A 114 -6.26 -5.61 -13.23
CA VAL A 114 -5.13 -4.68 -13.24
C VAL A 114 -5.63 -3.27 -13.49
N ILE A 115 -5.19 -2.33 -12.65
CA ILE A 115 -5.53 -0.91 -12.71
C ILE A 115 -4.22 -0.11 -12.81
N PRO A 116 -3.78 0.22 -14.04
CA PRO A 116 -2.67 1.11 -14.27
C PRO A 116 -3.19 2.55 -14.42
N GLU A 117 -3.29 3.26 -13.30
CA GLU A 117 -3.90 4.60 -13.27
C GLU A 117 -2.94 5.64 -12.70
N GLN A 118 -3.19 6.91 -13.04
CA GLN A 118 -2.44 8.03 -12.49
C GLN A 118 -3.35 9.00 -11.74
N ALA A 119 -2.81 9.60 -10.69
CA ALA A 119 -3.44 10.67 -9.93
C ALA A 119 -2.54 11.91 -9.85
N THR A 120 -3.15 13.02 -9.46
CA THR A 120 -2.43 14.26 -9.14
C THR A 120 -2.37 14.40 -7.62
N ILE A 121 -1.22 14.81 -7.11
CA ILE A 121 -1.00 15.05 -5.69
C ILE A 121 -1.48 16.47 -5.38
N ASP A 122 -2.59 16.58 -4.66
CA ASP A 122 -3.15 17.87 -4.22
C ASP A 122 -2.28 18.51 -3.13
N ARG A 123 -1.90 17.72 -2.12
CA ARG A 123 -1.18 18.18 -0.93
C ARG A 123 -0.12 17.18 -0.49
N ILE A 124 0.96 17.71 0.07
CA ILE A 124 2.02 16.95 0.72
C ILE A 124 2.13 17.49 2.14
N PHE A 125 2.16 16.60 3.12
CA PHE A 125 2.30 16.91 4.53
C PHE A 125 3.50 16.15 5.08
N ASP A 126 4.14 16.70 6.11
CA ASP A 126 5.23 16.06 6.84
C ASP A 126 4.73 15.61 8.23
N GLY A 127 5.17 14.43 8.66
CA GLY A 127 4.83 13.84 9.96
C GLY A 127 3.67 12.84 9.91
N PRO A 128 3.32 12.24 11.06
CA PRO A 128 2.31 11.18 11.13
C PRO A 128 0.86 11.69 10.92
N GLY A 129 0.59 12.98 11.13
CA GLY A 129 -0.76 13.52 11.09
C GLY A 129 -1.66 12.85 12.13
N ASP A 130 -2.86 12.43 11.71
CA ASP A 130 -3.84 11.72 12.55
C ASP A 130 -3.73 10.18 12.43
N LEU A 131 -2.63 9.66 11.89
CA LEU A 131 -2.44 8.21 11.76
C LEU A 131 -2.22 7.57 13.13
N GLU A 132 -2.94 6.47 13.37
CA GLU A 132 -2.70 5.63 14.55
C GLU A 132 -1.35 4.93 14.46
N ASP A 133 -0.65 4.88 15.59
CA ASP A 133 0.61 4.13 15.74
C ASP A 133 0.44 2.66 15.34
N ILE A 134 1.53 2.09 14.83
CA ILE A 134 1.60 0.71 14.38
C ILE A 134 2.73 0.05 15.14
N ASP A 135 2.47 -1.13 15.70
CA ASP A 135 3.51 -1.92 16.36
C ASP A 135 4.57 -2.33 15.32
N ASP A 136 5.82 -1.90 15.53
CA ASP A 136 6.96 -2.21 14.65
C ASP A 136 7.18 -3.73 14.47
N ASN A 137 6.64 -4.56 15.36
CA ASN A 137 6.77 -6.02 15.30
C ASN A 137 5.60 -6.70 14.58
N VAL A 138 4.63 -5.94 14.07
CA VAL A 138 3.50 -6.52 13.35
C VAL A 138 3.95 -7.10 12.02
N SER A 139 3.72 -8.38 11.81
CA SER A 139 4.07 -9.03 10.55
C SER A 139 3.03 -8.72 9.47
N THR A 140 3.51 -8.28 8.32
CA THR A 140 2.76 -8.17 7.06
C THR A 140 3.38 -9.10 6.01
N LEU A 141 2.71 -9.28 4.86
CA LEU A 141 3.30 -9.99 3.71
C LEU A 141 4.45 -9.22 3.07
#